data_AF-A0A960JE92-F1
#
_entry.id   AF-A0A960JE92-F1
#
_cell.length_a   1.000
_cell.length_b   1.000
_cell.length_c   1.000
_cell.angle_alpha   90.00
_cell.angle_beta   90.00
_cell.angle_gamma   90.00
#
_symmetry.space_group_name_H-M   'P 1'
#
loop_
_entity.id
_entity.type
_entity.pdbx_description
1 polymer ?
#
loop_
_entity_poly.entity_id
_entity_poly.type
_entity_poly.pdbx_seq_one_letter_code
_entity_poly.pdbx_strand_id
1 'polypeptide(L)'
;MEQLNPSSKKSTNIEQPKPAISPLQAEILDDKNSKTESPIGQYDFRNSTFPLPRGWEDIDSKEVTLVNGIREMTEDKIGMAYVTTKYFDVTGDGVDEAFVILKVSTGSITIPQIVYIYDWKDDEPNLLWYFRTGDRSDGGLKRIGMEDGKLLIELFGRDRYIFTQMETGKIIGDEERLCCPTHFTRTLYKHEGNNFRLDGDRWTYSLEDKDAEPEKNMNEVKLEEERGTKK
;
A
#
# COMPACT_ATOMS: atom_id res chain seq x y z
N MET A 1 -56.64 -42.21 16.49
CA MET A 1 -56.20 -41.49 15.27
C MET A 1 -56.79 -40.09 15.33
N GLU A 2 -56.11 -38.97 15.34
CA GLU A 2 -54.73 -38.53 15.62
C GLU A 2 -54.85 -37.00 15.52
N GLN A 3 -54.47 -36.26 16.56
CA GLN A 3 -54.52 -34.79 16.56
C GLN A 3 -53.35 -34.26 15.71
N LEU A 4 -53.59 -33.27 14.85
CA LEU A 4 -52.55 -32.36 14.39
C LEU A 4 -53.12 -30.96 14.09
N ASN A 5 -52.74 -30.01 14.94
CA ASN A 5 -52.47 -28.61 14.62
C ASN A 5 -50.95 -28.43 14.82
N PRO A 6 -50.30 -27.32 14.45
CA PRO A 6 -50.51 -26.33 13.38
C PRO A 6 -49.18 -26.06 12.62
N SER A 7 -49.11 -25.17 11.62
CA SER A 7 -47.87 -24.36 11.43
C SER A 7 -48.04 -23.16 10.50
N SER A 8 -47.70 -21.98 11.05
CA SER A 8 -47.62 -20.70 10.36
C SER A 8 -46.46 -20.68 9.36
N LYS A 9 -46.70 -20.17 8.15
CA LYS A 9 -45.62 -19.77 7.23
C LYS A 9 -45.03 -18.44 7.70
N LYS A 10 -43.95 -18.49 8.49
CA LYS A 10 -42.97 -17.40 8.58
C LYS A 10 -42.08 -17.49 7.34
N SER A 11 -42.23 -16.56 6.40
CA SER A 11 -41.20 -16.33 5.39
C SER A 11 -40.17 -15.38 5.99
N THR A 12 -39.09 -15.95 6.49
CA THR A 12 -37.89 -15.24 6.91
C THR A 12 -37.22 -14.64 5.68
N ASN A 13 -37.11 -13.32 5.67
CA ASN A 13 -36.25 -12.56 4.78
C ASN A 13 -34.81 -13.04 5.03
N ILE A 14 -34.25 -13.83 4.10
CA ILE A 14 -32.85 -14.23 4.16
C ILE A 14 -32.08 -13.05 3.61
N GLU A 15 -31.68 -12.15 4.50
CA GLU A 15 -30.63 -11.18 4.22
C GLU A 15 -29.38 -11.98 3.84
N GLN A 16 -29.06 -12.01 2.55
CA GLN A 16 -27.83 -12.64 2.09
C GLN A 16 -26.68 -11.92 2.79
N PRO A 17 -25.76 -12.64 3.48
CA PRO A 17 -24.59 -12.00 4.04
C PRO A 17 -23.84 -11.38 2.86
N LYS A 18 -23.86 -10.04 2.81
CA LYS A 18 -23.01 -9.26 1.94
C LYS A 18 -21.60 -9.83 2.13
N PRO A 19 -20.91 -10.33 1.08
CA PRO A 19 -19.61 -10.93 1.26
C PRO A 19 -18.74 -9.94 2.01
N ALA A 20 -18.38 -10.27 3.26
CA ALA A 20 -17.40 -9.51 3.99
C ALA A 20 -16.14 -9.59 3.12
N ILE A 21 -15.74 -8.46 2.56
CA ILE A 21 -14.48 -8.36 1.83
C ILE A 21 -13.43 -8.93 2.78
N SER A 22 -12.84 -10.06 2.42
CA SER A 22 -11.73 -10.66 3.15
C SER A 22 -10.71 -9.55 3.47
N PRO A 23 -10.12 -9.47 4.67
CA PRO A 23 -9.14 -8.43 5.00
C PRO A 23 -7.88 -8.62 4.15
N LEU A 24 -7.94 -8.14 2.91
CA LEU A 24 -6.93 -8.22 1.85
C LEU A 24 -5.82 -7.18 2.08
N GLN A 25 -5.33 -7.14 3.33
CA GLN A 25 -4.11 -6.51 3.81
C GLN A 25 -3.33 -7.47 4.73
N ALA A 26 -3.65 -8.78 4.72
CA ALA A 26 -3.03 -9.75 5.61
C ALA A 26 -1.49 -9.74 5.50
N GLU A 27 -0.94 -9.48 4.31
CA GLU A 27 0.50 -9.38 4.09
C GLU A 27 1.15 -8.11 4.66
N ILE A 28 0.36 -7.06 4.88
CA ILE A 28 0.83 -5.84 5.54
C ILE A 28 0.58 -5.92 7.05
N LEU A 29 -0.49 -6.60 7.46
CA LEU A 29 -0.93 -6.73 8.85
C LEU A 29 -0.35 -7.94 9.58
N ASP A 30 0.43 -8.79 8.91
CA ASP A 30 1.11 -9.89 9.60
C ASP A 30 2.06 -9.37 10.71
N ASP A 31 2.43 -10.24 11.64
CA ASP A 31 3.31 -9.83 12.75
C ASP A 31 4.80 -9.82 12.35
N LYS A 32 5.15 -10.26 11.13
CA LYS A 32 6.55 -10.30 10.69
C LYS A 32 7.09 -8.88 10.65
N ASN A 33 8.26 -8.67 11.25
CA ASN A 33 8.94 -7.38 11.30
C ASN A 33 8.08 -6.26 11.93
N SER A 34 7.13 -6.60 12.81
CA SER A 34 6.33 -5.62 13.57
C SER A 34 7.03 -5.10 14.83
N LYS A 35 8.22 -5.63 15.14
CA LYS A 35 9.05 -5.29 16.28
C LYS A 35 10.51 -5.22 15.86
N THR A 36 11.27 -4.42 16.59
CA THR A 36 12.72 -4.29 16.46
C THR A 36 13.32 -3.98 17.84
N GLU A 37 14.60 -4.25 18.00
CA GLU A 37 15.40 -3.81 19.16
C GLU A 37 16.02 -2.42 18.94
N SER A 38 15.94 -1.86 17.73
CA SER A 38 16.36 -0.49 17.44
C SER A 38 15.55 0.53 18.25
N PRO A 39 16.13 1.67 18.67
CA PRO A 39 15.43 2.70 19.44
C PRO A 39 14.13 3.20 18.78
N ILE A 40 14.10 3.25 17.44
CA ILE A 40 12.91 3.64 16.67
C ILE A 40 11.69 2.76 16.93
N GLY A 41 11.90 1.51 17.36
CA GLY A 41 10.82 0.60 17.74
C GLY A 41 10.02 1.04 18.97
N GLN A 42 10.56 1.98 19.76
CA GLN A 42 9.89 2.56 20.93
C GLN A 42 9.19 3.89 20.63
N TYR A 43 9.40 4.45 19.43
CA TYR A 43 8.79 5.72 19.04
C TYR A 43 7.31 5.55 18.69
N ASP A 44 6.46 6.43 19.21
CA ASP A 44 5.01 6.34 19.05
C ASP A 44 4.50 7.07 17.80
N PHE A 45 4.61 6.39 16.65
CA PHE A 45 4.08 6.89 15.37
C PHE A 45 2.56 7.10 15.35
N ARG A 46 1.81 6.65 16.35
CA ARG A 46 0.37 6.92 16.45
C ARG A 46 0.08 8.33 16.97
N ASN A 47 1.06 8.97 17.60
CA ASN A 47 0.96 10.32 18.15
C ASN A 47 2.04 11.24 17.54
N SER A 48 2.18 11.20 16.22
CA SER A 48 3.22 11.91 15.47
C SER A 48 2.67 12.80 14.37
N THR A 49 3.52 13.71 13.89
CA THR A 49 3.27 14.57 12.74
C THR A 49 4.01 14.04 11.51
N PHE A 50 3.33 13.99 10.38
CA PHE A 50 3.85 13.52 9.10
C PHE A 50 3.69 14.61 8.04
N PRO A 51 4.61 14.73 7.06
CA PRO A 51 4.38 15.59 5.91
C PRO A 51 3.31 15.01 4.99
N LEU A 52 2.47 15.88 4.44
CA LEU A 52 1.46 15.51 3.45
C LEU A 52 2.09 15.43 2.05
N PRO A 53 1.82 14.38 1.26
CA PRO A 53 2.23 14.34 -0.13
C PRO A 53 1.66 15.50 -0.94
N ARG A 54 2.41 15.97 -1.93
CA ARG A 54 1.97 17.03 -2.84
C ARG A 54 0.60 16.72 -3.44
N GLY A 55 -0.29 17.71 -3.38
CA GLY A 55 -1.66 17.61 -3.87
C GLY A 55 -2.67 17.06 -2.85
N TRP A 56 -2.21 16.56 -1.70
CA TRP A 56 -3.02 16.19 -0.54
C TRP A 56 -2.72 17.09 0.68
N GLU A 57 -1.94 18.15 0.47
CA GLU A 57 -1.71 19.20 1.46
C GLU A 57 -3.03 19.90 1.81
N ASP A 58 -3.19 20.27 3.08
CA ASP A 58 -4.29 21.13 3.49
C ASP A 58 -4.04 22.56 2.99
N ILE A 59 -5.11 23.36 2.91
CA ILE A 59 -4.98 24.79 2.56
C ILE A 59 -4.07 25.53 3.55
N ASP A 60 -4.09 25.12 4.81
CA ASP A 60 -3.40 25.77 5.93
C ASP A 60 -2.16 25.02 6.43
N SER A 61 -1.88 23.81 5.93
CA SER A 61 -0.80 22.95 6.45
C SER A 61 -0.24 22.00 5.39
N LYS A 62 1.07 21.78 5.47
CA LYS A 62 1.77 20.73 4.69
C LYS A 62 1.99 19.46 5.49
N GLU A 63 1.42 19.40 6.69
CA GLU A 63 1.65 18.32 7.65
C GLU A 63 0.34 17.89 8.30
N VAL A 64 0.34 16.67 8.82
CA VAL A 64 -0.76 16.02 9.50
C VAL A 64 -0.29 15.43 10.82
N THR A 65 -0.98 15.77 11.91
CA THR A 65 -0.77 15.11 13.21
C THR A 65 -1.81 14.02 13.41
N LEU A 66 -1.37 12.82 13.75
CA LEU A 66 -2.23 11.77 14.27
C LEU A 66 -2.34 11.89 15.79
N VAL A 67 -3.54 11.65 16.32
CA VAL A 67 -3.78 11.51 17.75
C VAL A 67 -4.39 10.14 17.98
N ASN A 68 -3.72 9.30 18.78
CA ASN A 68 -4.09 7.90 18.97
C ASN A 68 -4.24 7.12 17.65
N GLY A 69 -3.40 7.46 16.67
CA GLY A 69 -3.31 6.83 15.37
C GLY A 69 -4.34 7.33 14.37
N ILE A 70 -5.10 8.38 14.67
CA ILE A 70 -6.18 8.87 13.82
C ILE A 70 -6.09 10.38 13.67
N ARG A 71 -6.35 10.84 12.44
CA ARG A 71 -6.86 12.17 12.13
C ARG A 71 -8.21 11.99 11.48
N GLU A 72 -9.24 12.56 12.10
CA GLU A 72 -10.60 12.54 11.54
C GLU A 72 -10.69 13.37 10.27
N MET A 73 -11.52 12.91 9.33
CA MET A 73 -11.85 13.65 8.12
C MET A 73 -12.79 14.79 8.46
N THR A 74 -12.60 15.95 7.83
CA THR A 74 -13.57 17.06 7.87
C THR A 74 -13.93 17.47 6.44
N GLU A 75 -14.77 18.48 6.29
CA GLU A 75 -15.15 19.02 4.98
C GLU A 75 -13.94 19.49 4.16
N ASP A 76 -12.94 20.07 4.82
CA ASP A 76 -11.77 20.68 4.17
C ASP A 76 -10.50 19.83 4.28
N LYS A 77 -10.55 18.69 4.98
CA LYS A 77 -9.36 17.94 5.41
C LYS A 77 -9.55 16.45 5.24
N ILE A 78 -8.59 15.80 4.57
CA ILE A 78 -8.56 14.34 4.46
C ILE A 78 -8.40 13.69 5.83
N GLY A 79 -9.04 12.53 6.01
CA GLY A 79 -8.85 11.68 7.18
C GLY A 79 -7.65 10.74 6.97
N MET A 80 -6.96 10.41 8.05
CA MET A 80 -5.81 9.50 8.01
C MET A 80 -5.82 8.59 9.23
N ALA A 81 -5.44 7.33 9.04
CA ALA A 81 -5.34 6.39 10.15
C ALA A 81 -4.09 5.52 10.02
N TYR A 82 -3.42 5.31 11.15
CA TYR A 82 -2.34 4.37 11.31
C TYR A 82 -2.82 2.95 11.02
N VAL A 83 -2.08 2.24 10.16
CA VAL A 83 -2.33 0.83 9.85
C VAL A 83 -1.34 -0.03 10.63
N THR A 84 -0.05 0.16 10.37
CA THR A 84 1.03 -0.62 10.98
C THR A 84 2.37 0.08 10.80
N THR A 85 3.39 -0.40 11.52
CA THR A 85 4.80 -0.07 11.30
C THR A 85 5.55 -1.38 11.09
N LYS A 86 6.40 -1.40 10.08
CA LYS A 86 7.33 -2.50 9.81
C LYS A 86 8.77 -2.04 9.98
N TYR A 87 9.65 -2.94 10.39
CA TYR A 87 11.06 -2.63 10.65
C TYR A 87 11.99 -3.43 9.75
N PHE A 88 12.93 -2.74 9.10
CA PHE A 88 13.87 -3.32 8.15
C PHE A 88 15.15 -2.50 8.10
N ASP A 89 16.33 -3.12 8.15
CA ASP A 89 17.63 -2.49 7.85
C ASP A 89 17.83 -2.36 6.32
N VAL A 90 17.17 -1.37 5.71
CA VAL A 90 17.25 -1.10 4.27
C VAL A 90 18.41 -0.18 3.89
N THR A 91 19.02 0.49 4.86
CA THR A 91 20.22 1.29 4.66
C THR A 91 21.50 0.45 4.74
N GLY A 92 21.45 -0.71 5.39
CA GLY A 92 22.55 -1.65 5.53
C GLY A 92 23.54 -1.26 6.63
N ASP A 93 23.13 -0.43 7.58
CA ASP A 93 23.97 0.05 8.68
C ASP A 93 23.84 -0.81 9.96
N GLY A 94 22.95 -1.81 9.95
CA GLY A 94 22.68 -2.71 11.07
C GLY A 94 21.62 -2.18 12.05
N VAL A 95 20.99 -1.05 11.77
CA VAL A 95 19.90 -0.45 12.54
C VAL A 95 18.63 -0.47 11.67
N ASP A 96 17.56 -1.09 12.18
CA ASP A 96 16.31 -1.10 11.41
C ASP A 96 15.71 0.31 11.23
N GLU A 97 15.28 0.61 10.02
CA GLU A 97 14.38 1.72 9.70
C GLU A 97 12.91 1.36 10.00
N ALA A 98 12.09 2.38 10.30
CA ALA A 98 10.66 2.25 10.49
C ALA A 98 9.87 2.62 9.22
N PHE A 99 9.00 1.71 8.80
CA PHE A 99 8.09 1.85 7.66
C PHE A 99 6.67 2.02 8.17
N VAL A 100 6.25 3.27 8.34
CA VAL A 100 4.94 3.63 8.88
C VAL A 100 3.93 3.70 7.74
N ILE A 101 2.90 2.86 7.82
CA ILE A 101 1.86 2.76 6.79
C ILE A 101 0.59 3.40 7.32
N LEU A 102 0.12 4.43 6.62
CA LEU A 102 -1.13 5.13 6.89
C LEU A 102 -2.14 4.83 5.78
N LYS A 103 -3.42 4.72 6.13
CA LYS A 103 -4.52 4.73 5.16
C LYS A 103 -5.16 6.11 5.10
N VAL A 104 -5.62 6.51 3.93
CA VAL A 104 -6.26 7.80 3.69
C VAL A 104 -7.76 7.61 3.48
N SER A 105 -8.54 8.48 4.12
CA SER A 105 -9.99 8.57 4.00
C SER A 105 -10.34 9.88 3.31
N THR A 106 -10.92 9.78 2.12
CA THR A 106 -11.33 10.94 1.29
C THR A 106 -12.86 11.05 1.17
N GLY A 107 -13.61 10.28 1.97
CA GLY A 107 -15.07 10.17 1.86
C GLY A 107 -15.53 9.28 0.69
N SER A 108 -14.59 8.76 -0.11
CA SER A 108 -14.81 7.76 -1.14
C SER A 108 -14.69 6.33 -0.59
N ILE A 109 -15.05 5.34 -1.40
CA ILE A 109 -14.77 3.91 -1.17
C ILE A 109 -13.32 3.54 -1.49
N THR A 110 -12.59 4.40 -2.20
CA THR A 110 -11.17 4.25 -2.47
C THR A 110 -10.39 4.56 -1.20
N ILE A 111 -9.50 3.65 -0.79
CA ILE A 111 -8.66 3.78 0.40
C ILE A 111 -7.19 3.72 -0.02
N PRO A 112 -6.61 4.86 -0.44
CA PRO A 112 -5.19 4.95 -0.72
C PRO A 112 -4.34 4.76 0.53
N GLN A 113 -3.05 4.53 0.35
CA GLN A 113 -2.09 4.45 1.46
C GLN A 113 -0.93 5.42 1.25
N ILE A 114 -0.27 5.75 2.35
CA ILE A 114 1.02 6.45 2.36
C ILE A 114 1.99 5.64 3.20
N VAL A 115 3.20 5.48 2.70
CA VAL A 115 4.30 4.86 3.42
C VAL A 115 5.33 5.93 3.72
N TYR A 116 5.73 6.03 4.99
CA TYR A 116 6.84 6.85 5.44
C TYR A 116 7.96 5.95 5.94
N ILE A 117 9.20 6.28 5.57
CA ILE A 117 10.41 5.54 5.95
C ILE A 117 11.27 6.46 6.80
N TYR A 118 11.51 6.05 8.04
CA TYR A 118 12.32 6.79 9.00
C TYR A 118 13.55 5.98 9.41
N ASP A 119 14.71 6.63 9.45
CA ASP A 119 15.86 6.15 10.22
C ASP A 119 15.83 6.73 11.65
N TRP A 120 16.73 6.25 12.49
CA TRP A 120 16.95 6.80 13.82
C TRP A 120 18.25 7.58 13.85
N LYS A 121 18.17 8.90 14.07
CA LYS A 121 19.33 9.78 14.04
C LYS A 121 19.19 10.88 15.08
N ASP A 122 20.29 11.20 15.76
CA ASP A 122 20.34 12.28 16.76
C ASP A 122 19.24 12.14 17.84
N ASP A 123 18.97 10.90 18.26
CA ASP A 123 17.93 10.50 19.22
C ASP A 123 16.47 10.83 18.81
N GLU A 124 16.22 11.00 17.51
CA GLU A 124 14.88 11.19 16.96
C GLU A 124 14.66 10.42 15.63
N PRO A 125 13.40 10.15 15.24
CA PRO A 125 13.12 9.65 13.90
C PRO A 125 13.44 10.72 12.85
N ASN A 126 14.28 10.39 11.88
CA ASN A 126 14.57 11.25 10.74
C ASN A 126 13.94 10.67 9.47
N LEU A 127 13.23 11.51 8.71
CA LEU A 127 12.48 11.05 7.54
C LEU A 127 13.43 10.86 6.35
N LEU A 128 13.60 9.61 5.90
CA LEU A 128 14.36 9.28 4.70
C LEU A 128 13.54 9.50 3.44
N TRP A 129 12.37 8.88 3.37
CA TRP A 129 11.54 8.89 2.16
C TRP A 129 10.08 8.67 2.49
N TYR A 130 9.19 9.08 1.60
CA TYR A 130 7.79 8.72 1.67
C TYR A 130 7.17 8.71 0.27
N PHE A 131 6.13 7.91 0.13
CA PHE A 131 5.36 7.83 -1.11
C PHE A 131 3.90 7.48 -0.84
N ARG A 132 3.02 7.96 -1.72
CA ARG A 132 1.62 7.53 -1.75
C ARG A 132 1.41 6.43 -2.78
N THR A 133 0.51 5.51 -2.46
CA THR A 133 -0.02 4.49 -3.37
C THR A 133 -1.51 4.75 -3.58
N GLY A 134 -2.12 4.10 -4.57
CA GLY A 134 -3.57 4.09 -4.69
C GLY A 134 -4.20 3.05 -3.77
N ASP A 135 -5.42 2.62 -4.09
CA ASP A 135 -6.09 1.55 -3.34
C ASP A 135 -5.83 0.19 -3.97
N ARG A 136 -6.41 -0.87 -3.39
CA ARG A 136 -6.24 -2.24 -3.91
C ARG A 136 -6.61 -2.38 -5.40
N SER A 137 -7.56 -1.61 -5.91
CA SER A 137 -8.02 -1.68 -7.29
C SER A 137 -7.16 -0.88 -8.26
N ASP A 138 -6.34 0.04 -7.76
CA ASP A 138 -5.52 0.93 -8.57
C ASP A 138 -4.18 1.23 -7.88
N GLY A 139 -3.17 0.38 -8.09
CA GLY A 139 -1.79 0.72 -7.67
C GLY A 139 -1.51 0.65 -6.16
N GLY A 140 -2.41 0.11 -5.34
CA GLY A 140 -2.27 0.07 -3.89
C GLY A 140 -1.15 -0.84 -3.40
N LEU A 141 -0.72 -0.61 -2.16
CA LEU A 141 0.38 -1.37 -1.56
C LEU A 141 -0.11 -2.80 -1.28
N LYS A 142 0.57 -3.78 -1.88
CA LYS A 142 0.35 -5.19 -1.61
C LYS A 142 1.28 -5.68 -0.50
N ARG A 143 2.57 -5.34 -0.60
CA ARG A 143 3.61 -5.78 0.34
C ARG A 143 4.79 -4.83 0.32
N ILE A 144 5.45 -4.75 1.48
CA ILE A 144 6.74 -4.11 1.64
C ILE A 144 7.69 -5.08 2.37
N GLY A 145 8.97 -5.04 2.05
CA GLY A 145 9.93 -5.94 2.66
C GLY A 145 11.36 -5.68 2.22
N MET A 146 12.18 -6.72 2.41
CA MET A 146 13.56 -6.73 1.92
C MET A 146 13.83 -7.96 1.06
N GLU A 147 14.72 -7.77 0.09
CA GLU A 147 15.36 -8.85 -0.67
C GLU A 147 16.77 -8.41 -1.06
N ASP A 148 17.77 -9.26 -0.83
CA ASP A 148 19.17 -9.02 -1.19
C ASP A 148 19.71 -7.65 -0.75
N GLY A 149 19.36 -7.21 0.47
CA GLY A 149 19.77 -5.91 1.02
C GLY A 149 19.11 -4.69 0.37
N LYS A 150 18.00 -4.90 -0.37
CA LYS A 150 17.24 -3.85 -1.06
C LYS A 150 15.83 -3.79 -0.51
N LEU A 151 15.23 -2.61 -0.62
CA LEU A 151 13.81 -2.40 -0.33
C LEU A 151 12.96 -3.06 -1.42
N LEU A 152 12.11 -4.00 -1.02
CA LEU A 152 11.12 -4.64 -1.87
C LEU A 152 9.77 -3.93 -1.72
N ILE A 153 9.18 -3.49 -2.83
CA ILE A 153 7.80 -2.99 -2.88
C ILE A 153 7.02 -3.80 -3.90
N GLU A 154 5.88 -4.34 -3.47
CA GLU A 154 4.87 -4.92 -4.35
C GLU A 154 3.63 -4.02 -4.38
N LEU A 155 3.21 -3.62 -5.59
CA LEU A 155 2.00 -2.83 -5.83
C LEU A 155 0.99 -3.65 -6.63
N PHE A 156 -0.30 -3.51 -6.36
CA PHE A 156 -1.34 -4.09 -7.20
C PHE A 156 -1.37 -3.45 -8.58
N GLY A 157 -1.62 -4.25 -9.61
CA GLY A 157 -1.62 -3.81 -11.01
C GLY A 157 -0.36 -4.21 -11.76
N ARG A 158 -0.37 -3.94 -13.07
CA ARG A 158 0.69 -4.32 -14.01
C ARG A 158 1.72 -3.20 -14.16
N ASP A 159 2.99 -3.58 -14.14
CA ASP A 159 4.18 -2.73 -14.31
C ASP A 159 4.22 -1.46 -13.43
N ARG A 160 3.56 -1.49 -12.26
CA ARG A 160 3.46 -0.37 -11.30
C ARG A 160 4.75 -0.22 -10.49
N TYR A 161 5.20 1.00 -10.29
CA TYR A 161 6.36 1.29 -9.44
C TYR A 161 6.26 2.67 -8.80
N ILE A 162 7.06 2.92 -7.77
CA ILE A 162 7.15 4.23 -7.13
C ILE A 162 8.13 5.11 -7.91
N PHE A 163 7.62 6.26 -8.36
CA PHE A 163 8.42 7.30 -8.98
C PHE A 163 8.33 8.57 -8.12
N THR A 164 9.48 8.98 -7.56
CA THR A 164 9.59 10.13 -6.64
C THR A 164 8.77 9.94 -5.35
N GLN A 165 7.53 10.44 -5.27
CA GLN A 165 6.66 10.38 -4.08
C GLN A 165 5.30 9.74 -4.37
N MET A 166 5.13 9.13 -5.55
CA MET A 166 3.87 8.50 -5.92
C MET A 166 4.11 7.28 -6.81
N GLU A 167 3.17 6.35 -6.78
CA GLU A 167 3.10 5.30 -7.79
C GLU A 167 2.86 5.86 -9.20
N THR A 168 3.28 5.11 -10.22
CA THR A 168 3.02 5.44 -11.62
C THR A 168 1.56 5.23 -11.97
N GLY A 169 0.92 6.29 -12.48
CA GLY A 169 -0.48 6.23 -12.92
C GLY A 169 -0.75 5.20 -14.02
N LYS A 170 -2.05 4.98 -14.26
CA LYS A 170 -2.66 3.95 -15.12
C LYS A 170 -1.76 3.43 -16.27
N ILE A 171 -1.45 2.13 -16.21
CA ILE A 171 -0.64 1.42 -17.20
C ILE A 171 -1.53 0.57 -18.12
N ILE A 172 -1.13 0.49 -19.40
CA ILE A 172 -1.86 -0.12 -20.53
C ILE A 172 -2.24 -1.58 -20.24
N GLY A 173 -3.53 -1.92 -20.39
CA GLY A 173 -4.06 -3.28 -20.20
C GLY A 173 -4.49 -3.62 -18.76
N ASP A 174 -4.48 -2.63 -17.86
CA ASP A 174 -5.03 -2.70 -16.50
C ASP A 174 -6.46 -2.08 -16.46
N GLU A 175 -7.13 -1.92 -17.62
CA GLU A 175 -8.35 -1.13 -17.73
C GLU A 175 -9.61 -1.79 -17.16
N GLU A 176 -9.61 -3.09 -16.89
CA GLU A 176 -10.84 -3.81 -16.54
C GLU A 176 -10.63 -4.79 -15.38
N ARG A 177 -10.92 -4.32 -14.16
CA ARG A 177 -11.58 -5.04 -13.04
C ARG A 177 -11.51 -4.20 -11.75
N LEU A 178 -12.42 -3.22 -11.66
CA LEU A 178 -12.53 -2.20 -10.60
C LEU A 178 -12.60 -2.72 -9.15
N CYS A 179 -12.79 -4.03 -8.92
CA CYS A 179 -12.89 -4.58 -7.56
C CYS A 179 -11.75 -5.52 -7.17
N CYS A 180 -11.03 -6.12 -8.12
CA CYS A 180 -10.12 -7.23 -7.87
C CYS A 180 -8.89 -7.13 -8.78
N PRO A 181 -7.71 -6.79 -8.23
CA PRO A 181 -6.48 -6.84 -9.01
C PRO A 181 -6.22 -8.28 -9.45
N THR A 182 -5.85 -8.44 -10.72
CA THR A 182 -5.44 -9.73 -11.31
C THR A 182 -3.94 -9.91 -11.33
N HIS A 183 -3.19 -8.82 -11.09
CA HIS A 183 -1.73 -8.80 -11.12
C HIS A 183 -1.18 -7.98 -9.97
N PHE A 184 0.10 -8.18 -9.69
CA PHE A 184 0.90 -7.24 -8.90
C PHE A 184 2.28 -7.09 -9.54
N THR A 185 2.89 -5.95 -9.30
CA THR A 185 4.25 -5.65 -9.76
C THR A 185 5.19 -5.65 -8.58
N ARG A 186 6.30 -6.36 -8.74
CA ARG A 186 7.40 -6.46 -7.79
C ARG A 186 8.54 -5.57 -8.26
N THR A 187 9.03 -4.70 -7.37
CA THR A 187 10.15 -3.81 -7.65
C THR A 187 11.12 -3.76 -6.47
N LEU A 188 12.41 -3.67 -6.78
CA LEU A 188 13.47 -3.48 -5.80
C LEU A 188 13.98 -2.05 -5.88
N TYR A 189 14.33 -1.48 -4.74
CA TYR A 189 14.91 -0.15 -4.64
C TYR A 189 16.18 -0.20 -3.79
N LYS A 190 17.19 0.50 -4.27
CA LYS A 190 18.45 0.68 -3.55
C LYS A 190 18.44 2.02 -2.83
N HIS A 191 18.90 2.02 -1.59
CA HIS A 191 19.13 3.25 -0.84
C HIS A 191 20.27 4.07 -1.48
N GLU A 192 20.02 5.35 -1.75
CA GLU A 192 20.98 6.31 -2.31
C GLU A 192 20.85 7.67 -1.60
N GLY A 193 21.72 7.94 -0.62
CA GLY A 193 21.72 9.21 0.11
C GLY A 193 20.54 9.30 1.08
N ASN A 194 19.56 10.16 0.79
CA ASN A 194 18.30 10.29 1.54
C ASN A 194 17.11 9.88 0.66
N ASN A 195 17.26 8.87 -0.18
CA ASN A 195 16.20 8.42 -1.08
C ASN A 195 16.40 6.96 -1.51
N PHE A 196 15.40 6.39 -2.18
CA PHE A 196 15.43 5.06 -2.75
C PHE A 196 15.23 5.14 -4.25
N ARG A 197 16.12 4.50 -5.00
CA ARG A 197 16.09 4.45 -6.46
C ARG A 197 15.74 3.06 -6.94
N LEU A 198 14.85 2.97 -7.94
CA LEU A 198 14.52 1.71 -8.60
C LEU A 198 15.82 1.00 -9.06
N ASP A 199 15.95 -0.26 -8.68
CA ASP A 199 17.13 -1.08 -8.93
C ASP A 199 16.73 -2.42 -9.57
N GLY A 200 16.82 -2.45 -10.90
CA GLY A 200 16.51 -3.63 -11.71
C GLY A 200 15.16 -3.56 -12.43
N ASP A 201 14.71 -4.74 -12.85
CA ASP A 201 13.49 -4.91 -13.64
C ASP A 201 12.23 -4.83 -12.76
N ARG A 202 11.13 -4.42 -13.39
CA ARG A 202 9.79 -4.45 -12.81
C ARG A 202 9.11 -5.73 -13.24
N TRP A 203 8.88 -6.62 -12.28
CA TRP A 203 8.34 -7.96 -12.55
C TRP A 203 6.85 -8.01 -12.23
N THR A 204 6.02 -8.25 -13.24
CA THR A 204 4.58 -8.37 -13.13
C THR A 204 4.19 -9.84 -12.99
N TYR A 205 3.51 -10.17 -11.90
CA TYR A 205 3.04 -11.52 -11.57
C TYR A 205 1.52 -11.59 -11.66
N SER A 206 1.00 -12.73 -12.08
CA SER A 206 -0.44 -13.01 -12.04
C SER A 206 -0.86 -13.44 -10.62
N LEU A 207 -2.00 -12.91 -10.17
CA LEU A 207 -2.68 -13.34 -8.94
C LEU A 207 -3.62 -14.53 -9.21
N GLU A 208 -4.01 -14.75 -10.48
CA GLU A 208 -4.93 -15.81 -10.89
C GLU A 208 -4.18 -17.10 -11.21
N ASP A 209 -3.04 -16.99 -11.88
CA ASP A 209 -2.15 -18.09 -12.25
C ASP A 209 -0.79 -17.88 -11.59
N LYS A 210 -0.57 -18.58 -10.48
CA LYS A 210 0.66 -18.44 -9.69
C LYS A 210 1.88 -19.09 -10.33
N ASP A 211 1.66 -19.96 -11.32
CA ASP A 211 2.71 -20.70 -12.01
C ASP A 211 3.10 -20.03 -13.34
N ALA A 212 2.36 -19.00 -13.76
CA ALA A 212 2.71 -18.19 -14.92
C ALA A 212 4.08 -17.50 -14.73
N GLU A 213 4.90 -17.51 -15.79
CA GLU A 213 6.16 -16.76 -15.79
C GLU A 213 5.88 -15.25 -15.65
N PRO A 214 6.64 -14.52 -14.81
CA PRO A 214 6.43 -13.09 -14.63
C PRO A 214 6.90 -12.31 -15.87
N GLU A 215 6.12 -11.29 -16.22
CA GLU A 215 6.43 -10.38 -17.32
C GLU A 215 7.30 -9.22 -16.83
N LYS A 216 8.33 -8.82 -17.58
CA LYS A 216 9.21 -7.71 -17.18
C LYS A 216 8.96 -6.44 -17.99
N ASN A 217 9.05 -5.28 -17.33
CA ASN A 217 9.11 -3.95 -17.96
C ASN A 217 8.08 -3.76 -19.10
N MET A 218 6.81 -4.05 -18.79
CA MET A 218 5.77 -4.17 -19.82
C MET A 218 5.54 -2.87 -20.61
N ASN A 219 5.71 -1.71 -19.97
CA ASN A 219 5.55 -0.42 -20.64
C ASN A 219 6.56 -0.22 -21.78
N GLU A 220 7.83 -0.54 -21.56
CA GLU A 220 8.88 -0.39 -22.57
C GLU A 220 8.62 -1.31 -23.76
N VAL A 221 8.23 -2.56 -23.51
CA VAL A 221 7.88 -3.53 -24.56
C VAL A 221 6.74 -3.00 -25.44
N LYS A 222 5.66 -2.51 -24.84
CA LYS A 222 4.51 -1.97 -25.61
C LYS A 222 4.85 -0.69 -26.36
N LEU A 223 5.62 0.21 -25.76
CA LEU A 223 6.10 1.42 -26.44
C LEU A 223 6.95 1.08 -27.67
N GLU A 224 7.73 0.00 -27.62
CA GLU A 224 8.47 -0.50 -28.77
C GLU A 224 7.55 -1.09 -29.85
N GLU A 225 6.53 -1.87 -29.47
CA GLU A 225 5.52 -2.42 -30.38
C GLU A 225 4.73 -1.34 -31.12
N GLU A 226 4.27 -0.29 -30.41
CA GLU A 226 3.57 0.85 -30.99
C GLU A 226 4.45 1.68 -31.95
N ARG A 227 5.76 1.76 -31.67
CA ARG A 227 6.73 2.40 -32.57
C ARG A 227 7.00 1.55 -33.80
N GLY A 228 6.96 0.23 -33.68
CA GLY A 228 7.14 -0.72 -34.78
C GLY A 228 5.95 -0.78 -35.74
N THR A 229 4.72 -0.55 -35.25
CA THR A 229 3.48 -0.57 -36.04
C THR A 229 3.20 0.73 -36.80
N LYS A 230 3.91 1.83 -36.50
CA LYS A 230 3.80 3.12 -37.20
C LYS A 230 4.72 3.26 -38.44
N LYS A 231 5.12 2.15 -39.07
CA LYS A 231 5.90 2.15 -40.32
C LYS A 231 5.05 1.73 -41.52
#